data_AF-A0A942ECE1-F1
#
_entry.id   AF-A0A942ECE1-F1
#
_cell.length_a   1.000
_cell.length_b   1.000
_cell.length_c   1.000
_cell.angle_alpha   90.00
_cell.angle_beta   90.00
_cell.angle_gamma   90.00
#
_symmetry.space_group_name_H-M   'P 1'
#
loop_
_entity.id
_entity.type
_entity.pdbx_description
1 polymer ?
#
loop_
_entity_poly.entity_id
_entity_poly.type
_entity_poly.pdbx_seq_one_letter_code
_entity_poly.pdbx_strand_id
1 'polypeptide(L)'
;MRKQGLDTAEIYWNQTRNFFEAAKDLPTESAPLPLYYAFLNATKTLLEAKGVVYNPYHGIQGFDMRTPANGRIRLDNEGLKIKGGGVLPALIGYFGETETTTKYNLGEILSNLAFIHRAYAVSYSAREMFLSIGNPRYVRAGPGQARFEADLPSEHCHGQTVRTFPAAFRIRELTEAEWEDTLFESGYVIETVGTFPWSGARRPSNADMASLCAFHRRLRLDINYISGARPNWYLKRTLANTSRIQRNNLTLMFMAMHRVSEIARYKPVELNRVLAGSKNWLIYEFVEAARNQFIDEIAAEITGFEISPAAVRQGMF
;
A
#
# COMPACT_ATOMS: atom_id res chain seq x y z
N MET A 1 9.29 -22.46 -12.63
CA MET A 1 8.37 -21.65 -13.48
C MET A 1 8.48 -22.11 -14.92
N ARG A 2 7.39 -22.04 -15.71
CA ARG A 2 7.45 -22.37 -17.14
C ARG A 2 8.19 -21.25 -17.88
N LYS A 3 9.16 -21.59 -18.73
CA LYS A 3 10.04 -20.65 -19.46
C LYS A 3 9.25 -19.54 -20.19
N GLN A 4 8.14 -19.90 -20.85
CA GLN A 4 7.29 -18.97 -21.61
C GLN A 4 6.65 -17.83 -20.77
N GLY A 5 6.35 -18.08 -19.48
CA GLY A 5 5.77 -17.05 -18.61
C GLY A 5 6.77 -15.96 -18.24
N LEU A 6 8.06 -16.32 -18.16
CA LEU A 6 9.14 -15.37 -17.87
C LEU A 6 9.42 -14.47 -19.07
N ASP A 7 9.44 -15.01 -20.29
CA ASP A 7 9.63 -14.23 -21.51
C ASP A 7 8.51 -13.18 -21.67
N THR A 8 7.26 -13.56 -21.38
CA THR A 8 6.11 -12.65 -21.41
C THR A 8 6.19 -11.58 -20.31
N ALA A 9 6.59 -11.98 -19.10
CA ALA A 9 6.79 -11.05 -17.98
C ALA A 9 7.86 -10.00 -18.32
N GLU A 10 8.97 -10.40 -18.95
CA GLU A 10 10.03 -9.48 -19.38
C GLU A 10 9.53 -8.43 -20.39
N ILE A 11 8.71 -8.85 -21.36
CA ILE A 11 8.10 -7.92 -22.33
C ILE A 11 7.23 -6.87 -21.62
N TYR A 12 6.37 -7.29 -20.68
CA TYR A 12 5.56 -6.35 -19.92
C TYR A 12 6.39 -5.43 -19.03
N TRP A 13 7.46 -5.95 -18.42
CA TRP A 13 8.37 -5.15 -17.59
C TRP A 13 9.09 -4.07 -18.40
N ASN A 14 9.51 -4.39 -19.62
CA ASN A 14 10.11 -3.42 -20.53
C ASN A 14 9.10 -2.34 -20.93
N GLN A 15 7.83 -2.69 -21.17
CA GLN A 15 6.79 -1.68 -21.39
C GLN A 15 6.55 -0.81 -20.15
N THR A 16 6.53 -1.41 -18.95
CA THR A 16 6.45 -0.66 -17.70
C THR A 16 7.53 0.39 -17.61
N ARG A 17 8.80 0.00 -17.85
CA ARG A 17 9.93 0.94 -17.85
C ARG A 17 9.71 2.08 -18.84
N ASN A 18 9.32 1.77 -20.08
CA ASN A 18 9.13 2.79 -21.11
C ASN A 18 8.04 3.81 -20.73
N PHE A 19 6.90 3.35 -20.21
CA PHE A 19 5.83 4.25 -19.75
C PHE A 19 6.23 5.05 -18.51
N PHE A 20 6.97 4.45 -17.59
CA PHE A 20 7.47 5.11 -16.39
C PHE A 20 8.44 6.25 -16.76
N GLU A 21 9.45 5.97 -17.58
CA GLU A 21 10.43 6.97 -18.02
C GLU A 21 9.76 8.09 -18.83
N ALA A 22 8.83 7.73 -19.74
CA ALA A 22 8.08 8.73 -20.50
C ALA A 22 7.20 9.63 -19.63
N ALA A 23 6.73 9.13 -18.47
CA ALA A 23 5.95 9.93 -17.54
C ALA A 23 6.81 10.85 -16.67
N LYS A 24 8.12 10.59 -16.55
CA LYS A 24 8.97 11.14 -15.49
C LYS A 24 8.93 12.66 -15.41
N ASP A 25 9.02 13.29 -16.57
CA ASP A 25 9.09 14.74 -16.74
C ASP A 25 7.76 15.36 -17.18
N LEU A 26 6.68 14.57 -17.20
CA LEU A 26 5.35 15.10 -17.50
C LEU A 26 4.75 15.82 -16.29
N PRO A 27 4.02 16.92 -16.52
CA PRO A 27 3.29 17.59 -15.46
C PRO A 27 2.08 16.74 -15.01
N THR A 28 1.56 17.00 -13.81
CA THR A 28 0.51 16.21 -13.16
C THR A 28 -0.79 16.09 -13.96
N GLU A 29 -1.05 17.03 -14.87
CA GLU A 29 -2.19 17.00 -15.78
C GLU A 29 -2.07 15.87 -16.83
N SER A 30 -0.83 15.48 -17.18
CA SER A 30 -0.53 14.56 -18.28
C SER A 30 0.15 13.25 -17.83
N ALA A 31 0.89 13.27 -16.72
CA ALA A 31 1.57 12.11 -16.16
C ALA A 31 0.67 10.90 -15.79
N PRO A 32 -0.60 11.07 -15.33
CA PRO A 32 -1.39 9.94 -14.84
C PRO A 32 -1.66 8.85 -15.88
N LEU A 33 -1.83 9.21 -17.16
CA LEU A 33 -2.10 8.23 -18.21
C LEU A 33 -0.94 7.26 -18.46
N PRO A 34 0.30 7.72 -18.77
CA PRO A 34 1.42 6.80 -18.90
C PRO A 34 1.76 6.10 -17.58
N LEU A 35 1.64 6.76 -16.41
CA LEU A 35 1.84 6.08 -15.12
C LEU A 35 0.85 4.94 -14.90
N TYR A 36 -0.42 5.12 -15.25
CA TYR A 36 -1.38 4.04 -15.19
C TYR A 36 -0.98 2.85 -16.07
N TYR A 37 -0.53 3.09 -17.30
CA TYR A 37 -0.04 2.01 -18.17
C TYR A 37 1.22 1.35 -17.63
N ALA A 38 2.11 2.08 -16.97
CA ALA A 38 3.24 1.50 -16.25
C ALA A 38 2.76 0.55 -15.13
N PHE A 39 1.79 0.98 -14.32
CA PHE A 39 1.23 0.17 -13.22
C PHE A 39 0.50 -1.07 -13.74
N LEU A 40 -0.29 -0.90 -14.82
CA LEU A 40 -0.99 -1.99 -15.48
C LEU A 40 -0.03 -3.07 -15.96
N ASN A 41 1.03 -2.69 -16.69
CA ASN A 41 1.98 -3.65 -17.23
C ASN A 41 2.88 -4.25 -16.14
N ALA A 42 3.16 -3.51 -15.06
CA ALA A 42 3.90 -4.06 -13.92
C ALA A 42 3.06 -5.12 -13.19
N THR A 43 1.75 -4.88 -13.09
CA THR A 43 0.79 -5.86 -12.56
C THR A 43 0.72 -7.10 -13.44
N LYS A 44 0.66 -6.94 -14.77
CA LYS A 44 0.75 -8.08 -15.70
C LYS A 44 2.06 -8.84 -15.52
N THR A 45 3.19 -8.14 -15.37
CA THR A 45 4.50 -8.76 -15.08
C THR A 45 4.45 -9.65 -13.84
N LEU A 46 3.88 -9.16 -12.73
CA LEU A 46 3.66 -9.94 -11.52
C LEU A 46 2.80 -11.18 -11.78
N LEU A 47 1.66 -11.01 -12.45
CA LEU A 47 0.73 -12.12 -12.70
C LEU A 47 1.37 -13.19 -13.60
N GLU A 48 2.09 -12.80 -14.66
CA GLU A 48 2.83 -13.72 -15.54
C GLU A 48 3.96 -14.44 -14.79
N ALA A 49 4.76 -13.71 -14.03
CA ALA A 49 5.84 -14.28 -13.23
C ALA A 49 5.29 -15.30 -12.22
N LYS A 50 4.20 -14.98 -11.52
CA LYS A 50 3.60 -15.89 -10.54
C LYS A 50 2.69 -16.95 -11.16
N GLY A 51 2.51 -16.97 -12.47
CA GLY A 51 1.68 -17.93 -13.18
C GLY A 51 0.18 -17.81 -12.85
N VAL A 52 -0.27 -16.60 -12.52
CA VAL A 52 -1.68 -16.30 -12.24
C VAL A 52 -2.42 -16.08 -13.55
N VAL A 53 -3.54 -16.78 -13.74
CA VAL A 53 -4.38 -16.62 -14.93
C VAL A 53 -5.23 -15.36 -14.80
N TYR A 54 -5.29 -14.55 -15.86
CA TYR A 54 -6.08 -13.33 -15.90
C TYR A 54 -6.58 -13.02 -17.32
N ASN A 55 -7.57 -12.14 -17.40
CA ASN A 55 -8.01 -11.54 -18.66
C ASN A 55 -7.26 -10.20 -18.87
N PRO A 56 -6.78 -9.89 -20.09
CA PRO A 56 -5.96 -8.70 -20.35
C PRO A 56 -6.67 -7.35 -20.16
N TYR A 57 -8.00 -7.32 -20.03
CA TYR A 57 -8.75 -6.10 -19.70
C TYR A 57 -8.39 -5.59 -18.30
N HIS A 58 -8.48 -4.28 -18.07
CA HIS A 58 -8.11 -3.64 -16.81
C HIS A 58 -8.87 -4.19 -15.58
N GLY A 59 -10.16 -4.54 -15.74
CA GLY A 59 -10.98 -5.08 -14.66
C GLY A 59 -11.50 -4.03 -13.67
N ILE A 60 -11.44 -2.76 -14.04
CA ILE A 60 -11.99 -1.62 -13.30
C ILE A 60 -12.65 -0.65 -14.29
N GLN A 61 -13.55 0.20 -13.80
CA GLN A 61 -14.05 1.37 -14.52
C GLN A 61 -14.28 2.52 -13.55
N GLY A 62 -14.09 3.75 -14.00
CA GLY A 62 -14.59 4.89 -13.27
C GLY A 62 -16.05 5.20 -13.60
N PHE A 63 -16.70 5.93 -12.71
CA PHE A 63 -18.04 6.47 -12.92
C PHE A 63 -18.17 7.81 -12.18
N ASP A 64 -19.26 8.52 -12.47
CA ASP A 64 -19.57 9.78 -11.82
C ASP A 64 -20.52 9.53 -10.64
N MET A 65 -20.18 10.01 -9.45
CA MET A 65 -21.03 9.90 -8.26
C MET A 65 -21.83 11.18 -8.00
N ARG A 66 -21.67 12.22 -8.84
CA ARG A 66 -22.45 13.45 -8.70
C ARG A 66 -23.94 13.16 -8.87
N THR A 67 -24.73 13.81 -8.02
CA THR A 67 -26.19 13.84 -8.08
C THR A 67 -26.65 15.30 -8.19
N PRO A 68 -27.93 15.58 -8.50
CA PRO A 68 -28.45 16.95 -8.46
C PRO A 68 -28.21 17.65 -7.12
N ALA A 69 -28.20 16.90 -6.01
CA ALA A 69 -27.94 17.42 -4.67
C ALA A 69 -26.43 17.60 -4.34
N ASN A 70 -25.53 16.94 -5.08
CA ASN A 70 -24.08 16.98 -4.87
C ASN A 70 -23.33 17.03 -6.20
N GLY A 71 -23.54 18.11 -6.97
CA GLY A 71 -22.99 18.29 -8.32
C GLY A 71 -21.56 18.85 -8.39
N ARG A 72 -20.88 19.03 -7.26
CA ARG A 72 -19.56 19.69 -7.23
C ARG A 72 -18.47 18.79 -7.83
N ILE A 73 -17.51 19.37 -8.55
CA ILE A 73 -16.30 18.66 -9.02
C ILE A 73 -15.38 18.47 -7.81
N ARG A 74 -15.27 17.24 -7.33
CA ARG A 74 -14.49 16.85 -6.13
C ARG A 74 -14.05 15.40 -6.27
N LEU A 75 -12.91 15.05 -5.68
CA LEU A 75 -12.40 13.67 -5.62
C LEU A 75 -13.42 12.70 -4.99
N ASP A 76 -14.19 13.18 -4.02
CA ASP A 76 -15.22 12.41 -3.32
C ASP A 76 -16.39 12.00 -4.24
N ASN A 77 -16.52 12.68 -5.39
CA ASN A 77 -17.55 12.40 -6.39
C ASN A 77 -17.00 11.59 -7.58
N GLU A 78 -15.72 11.21 -7.56
CA GLU A 78 -15.09 10.38 -8.59
C GLU A 78 -15.18 8.91 -8.17
N GLY A 79 -16.11 8.16 -8.78
CA GLY A 79 -16.38 6.78 -8.43
C GLY A 79 -15.50 5.78 -9.17
N LEU A 80 -15.24 4.63 -8.54
CA LEU A 80 -14.53 3.48 -9.10
C LEU A 80 -15.33 2.20 -8.85
N LYS A 81 -15.47 1.35 -9.87
CA LYS A 81 -16.14 0.07 -9.78
C LYS A 81 -15.24 -1.07 -10.27
N ILE A 82 -14.98 -2.04 -9.41
CA ILE A 82 -14.29 -3.29 -9.74
C ILE A 82 -15.22 -4.17 -10.58
N LYS A 83 -14.70 -4.73 -11.68
CA LYS A 83 -15.43 -5.65 -12.57
C LYS A 83 -15.21 -7.12 -12.15
N GLY A 84 -16.00 -8.04 -12.71
CA GLY A 84 -15.91 -9.46 -12.38
C GLY A 84 -14.67 -10.18 -12.93
N GLY A 85 -13.86 -9.54 -13.77
CA GLY A 85 -12.64 -10.12 -14.33
C GLY A 85 -11.72 -9.07 -14.96
N GLY A 86 -10.45 -9.42 -15.12
CA GLY A 86 -9.40 -8.54 -15.64
C GLY A 86 -8.14 -8.58 -14.78
N VAL A 87 -7.20 -7.66 -15.07
CA VAL A 87 -5.93 -7.51 -14.35
C VAL A 87 -6.15 -7.16 -12.87
N LEU A 88 -7.00 -6.17 -12.55
CA LEU A 88 -7.24 -5.79 -11.16
C LEU A 88 -7.91 -6.92 -10.34
N PRO A 89 -8.99 -7.59 -10.80
CA PRO A 89 -9.55 -8.75 -10.10
C PRO A 89 -8.54 -9.89 -9.89
N ALA A 90 -7.63 -10.12 -10.86
CA ALA A 90 -6.57 -11.10 -10.70
C ALA A 90 -5.53 -10.68 -9.65
N LEU A 91 -5.18 -9.39 -9.56
CA LEU A 91 -4.31 -8.85 -8.52
C LEU A 91 -4.94 -9.00 -7.12
N ILE A 92 -6.22 -8.67 -6.99
CA ILE A 92 -7.01 -8.88 -5.76
C ILE A 92 -6.99 -10.36 -5.34
N GLY A 93 -7.21 -11.26 -6.31
CA GLY A 93 -7.14 -12.70 -6.10
C GLY A 93 -5.74 -13.19 -5.71
N TYR A 94 -4.69 -12.65 -6.32
CA TYR A 94 -3.30 -12.96 -6.00
C TYR A 94 -2.97 -12.61 -4.53
N PHE A 95 -3.42 -11.46 -4.05
CA PHE A 95 -3.23 -11.06 -2.66
C PHE A 95 -4.16 -11.78 -1.69
N GLY A 96 -5.19 -12.49 -2.18
CA GLY A 96 -6.18 -13.16 -1.34
C GLY A 96 -7.00 -12.19 -0.49
N GLU A 97 -7.28 -10.99 -1.04
CA GLU A 97 -8.08 -9.99 -0.34
C GLU A 97 -9.52 -10.47 -0.13
N THR A 98 -10.07 -10.23 1.06
CA THR A 98 -11.43 -10.70 1.44
C THR A 98 -12.49 -9.60 1.35
N GLU A 99 -12.11 -8.36 1.05
CA GLU A 99 -13.06 -7.27 0.94
C GLU A 99 -14.00 -7.45 -0.26
N THR A 100 -15.30 -7.52 0.05
CA THR A 100 -16.36 -7.74 -0.95
C THR A 100 -16.85 -6.45 -1.60
N THR A 101 -16.55 -5.29 -1.02
CA THR A 101 -16.92 -3.97 -1.56
C THR A 101 -16.31 -3.80 -2.95
N THR A 102 -17.13 -3.51 -3.96
CA THR A 102 -16.69 -3.33 -5.35
C THR A 102 -16.78 -1.89 -5.84
N LYS A 103 -17.34 -0.98 -5.04
CA LYS A 103 -17.50 0.43 -5.39
C LYS A 103 -16.85 1.31 -4.34
N TYR A 104 -16.10 2.31 -4.79
CA TYR A 104 -15.38 3.26 -3.95
C TYR A 104 -15.48 4.65 -4.56
N ASN A 105 -15.27 5.69 -3.75
CA ASN A 105 -14.90 7.00 -4.28
C ASN A 105 -13.38 7.21 -4.17
N LEU A 106 -12.83 8.06 -5.02
CA LEU A 106 -11.39 8.32 -5.09
C LEU A 106 -10.85 8.93 -3.80
N GLY A 107 -11.62 9.81 -3.14
CA GLY A 107 -11.23 10.41 -1.85
C GLY A 107 -10.98 9.37 -0.76
N GLU A 108 -11.85 8.36 -0.65
CA GLU A 108 -11.68 7.24 0.29
C GLU A 108 -10.47 6.36 -0.06
N ILE A 109 -10.21 6.10 -1.34
CA ILE A 109 -9.02 5.33 -1.73
C ILE A 109 -7.76 6.09 -1.32
N LEU A 110 -7.68 7.40 -1.61
CA LEU A 110 -6.52 8.23 -1.29
C LEU A 110 -6.29 8.34 0.22
N SER A 111 -7.35 8.36 1.04
CA SER A 111 -7.22 8.37 2.51
C SER A 111 -6.59 7.10 3.08
N ASN A 112 -6.58 6.02 2.30
CA ASN A 112 -6.12 4.69 2.68
C ASN A 112 -4.71 4.37 2.14
N LEU A 113 -3.99 5.36 1.59
CA LEU A 113 -2.62 5.23 1.08
C LEU A 113 -1.61 5.88 2.05
N ALA A 114 -0.69 5.08 2.59
CA ALA A 114 0.24 5.54 3.61
C ALA A 114 1.17 6.65 3.10
N PHE A 115 1.69 6.55 1.87
CA PHE A 115 2.68 7.51 1.36
C PHE A 115 2.15 8.94 1.14
N ILE A 116 0.83 9.14 1.15
CA ILE A 116 0.20 10.47 1.03
C ILE A 116 -0.64 10.87 2.26
N HIS A 117 -0.52 10.13 3.37
CA HIS A 117 -1.39 10.32 4.53
C HIS A 117 -1.42 11.77 5.06
N ARG A 118 -0.26 12.45 5.09
CA ARG A 118 -0.16 13.85 5.52
C ARG A 118 -0.84 14.81 4.54
N ALA A 119 -0.58 14.63 3.24
CA ALA A 119 -1.21 15.43 2.20
C ALA A 119 -2.74 15.30 2.23
N TYR A 120 -3.24 14.10 2.51
CA TYR A 120 -4.66 13.85 2.70
C TYR A 120 -5.20 14.57 3.95
N ALA A 121 -4.55 14.37 5.10
CA ALA A 121 -4.96 14.97 6.37
C ALA A 121 -5.06 16.50 6.28
N VAL A 122 -4.06 17.15 5.67
CA VAL A 122 -4.06 18.60 5.44
C VAL A 122 -5.19 19.01 4.48
N SER A 123 -5.32 18.34 3.33
CA SER A 123 -6.28 18.71 2.28
C SER A 123 -7.74 18.53 2.72
N TYR A 124 -8.01 17.62 3.65
CA TYR A 124 -9.35 17.32 4.18
C TYR A 124 -9.57 17.84 5.61
N SER A 125 -8.57 18.44 6.24
CA SER A 125 -8.59 18.75 7.69
C SER A 125 -8.99 17.53 8.52
N ALA A 126 -8.48 16.36 8.13
CA ALA A 126 -8.81 15.06 8.69
C ALA A 126 -7.74 14.59 9.69
N ARG A 127 -8.12 13.67 10.58
CA ARG A 127 -7.18 13.00 11.47
C ARG A 127 -6.29 12.03 10.69
N GLU A 128 -5.04 11.88 11.11
CA GLU A 128 -4.09 10.97 10.47
C GLU A 128 -4.45 9.49 10.76
N MET A 129 -4.82 8.76 9.69
CA MET A 129 -5.10 7.33 9.74
C MET A 129 -3.84 6.50 9.98
N PHE A 130 -2.66 7.01 9.64
CA PHE A 130 -1.40 6.29 9.73
C PHE A 130 -0.56 6.86 10.87
N LEU A 131 0.05 5.98 11.67
CA LEU A 131 1.03 6.36 12.68
C LEU A 131 2.36 5.66 12.40
N SER A 132 3.47 6.34 12.65
CA SER A 132 4.81 5.80 12.43
C SER A 132 5.18 4.74 13.47
N ILE A 133 5.79 3.65 13.01
CA ILE A 133 6.36 2.58 13.84
C ILE A 133 7.80 2.31 13.38
N GLY A 134 8.60 1.70 14.26
CA GLY A 134 10.03 1.45 14.04
C GLY A 134 10.36 -0.02 14.14
N ASN A 135 11.47 -0.43 13.51
CA ASN A 135 12.05 -1.77 13.66
C ASN A 135 11.02 -2.94 13.61
N PRO A 136 10.15 -3.02 12.58
CA PRO A 136 9.18 -4.10 12.48
C PRO A 136 9.88 -5.45 12.38
N ARG A 137 9.47 -6.41 13.23
CA ARG A 137 10.18 -7.69 13.38
C ARG A 137 9.25 -8.81 13.82
N TYR A 138 9.68 -10.05 13.58
CA TYR A 138 9.05 -11.25 14.12
C TYR A 138 9.83 -11.75 15.32
N VAL A 139 9.15 -11.90 16.45
CA VAL A 139 9.75 -12.29 17.73
C VAL A 139 9.09 -13.56 18.27
N ARG A 140 9.80 -14.27 19.15
CA ARG A 140 9.27 -15.45 19.81
C ARG A 140 8.18 -15.04 20.80
N ALA A 141 7.00 -15.66 20.71
CA ALA A 141 5.87 -15.40 21.60
C ALA A 141 5.67 -16.49 22.67
N GLY A 142 6.35 -17.63 22.51
CA GLY A 142 6.29 -18.78 23.41
C GLY A 142 6.89 -20.03 22.75
N PRO A 143 6.79 -21.21 23.38
CA PRO A 143 7.22 -22.46 22.77
C PRO A 143 6.48 -22.72 21.45
N GLY A 144 7.23 -22.80 20.35
CA GLY A 144 6.67 -23.08 19.03
C GLY A 144 5.82 -21.96 18.42
N GLN A 145 5.88 -20.73 18.95
CA GLN A 145 5.04 -19.61 18.52
C GLN A 145 5.85 -18.35 18.31
N ALA A 146 5.48 -17.58 17.29
CA ALA A 146 6.01 -16.26 16.99
C ALA A 146 4.89 -15.23 16.81
N ARG A 147 5.22 -13.95 16.96
CA ARG A 147 4.32 -12.81 16.74
C ARG A 147 5.05 -11.69 16.02
N PHE A 148 4.30 -10.70 15.55
CA PHE A 148 4.87 -9.46 15.06
C PHE A 148 5.00 -8.44 16.19
N GLU A 149 6.08 -7.65 16.14
CA GLU A 149 6.35 -6.54 17.03
C GLU A 149 7.01 -5.39 16.26
N ALA A 150 6.79 -4.15 16.71
CA ALA A 150 7.48 -2.96 16.24
C ALA A 150 7.63 -1.95 17.38
N ASP A 151 8.66 -1.11 17.31
CA ASP A 151 8.88 -0.02 18.26
C ASP A 151 7.80 1.05 18.07
N LEU A 152 7.25 1.55 19.18
CA LEU A 152 6.14 2.49 19.18
C LEU A 152 6.59 3.83 19.78
N PRO A 153 6.67 4.92 19.00
CA PRO A 153 7.05 6.24 19.54
C PRO A 153 6.22 6.68 20.75
N SER A 154 6.85 7.40 21.68
CA SER A 154 6.25 7.81 22.97
C SER A 154 4.94 8.60 22.80
N GLU A 155 4.84 9.42 21.75
CA GLU A 155 3.66 10.20 21.41
C GLU A 155 2.44 9.32 21.06
N HIS A 156 2.67 8.06 20.64
CA HIS A 156 1.62 7.12 20.25
C HIS A 156 1.20 6.18 21.39
N CYS A 157 1.86 6.21 22.55
CA CYS A 157 1.57 5.34 23.70
C CYS A 157 0.32 5.77 24.50
N HIS A 158 -0.21 6.97 24.26
CA HIS A 158 -1.36 7.52 24.97
C HIS A 158 -2.63 6.67 24.76
N GLY A 159 -3.41 6.43 25.82
CA GLY A 159 -4.58 5.55 25.77
C GLY A 159 -5.65 5.93 24.73
N GLN A 160 -5.80 7.22 24.38
CA GLN A 160 -6.68 7.65 23.29
C GLN A 160 -6.18 7.20 21.92
N THR A 161 -4.86 7.22 21.70
CA THR A 161 -4.23 6.73 20.46
C THR A 161 -4.31 5.21 20.39
N VAL A 162 -4.00 4.51 21.49
CA VAL A 162 -4.07 3.03 21.54
C VAL A 162 -5.47 2.50 21.21
N ARG A 163 -6.54 3.19 21.63
CA ARG A 163 -7.93 2.84 21.29
C ARG A 163 -8.26 2.86 19.80
N THR A 164 -7.41 3.48 18.98
CA THR A 164 -7.58 3.53 17.52
C THR A 164 -6.78 2.46 16.79
N PHE A 165 -6.02 1.62 17.48
CA PHE A 165 -5.31 0.52 16.84
C PHE A 165 -6.31 -0.53 16.31
N PRO A 166 -5.99 -1.22 15.20
CA PRO A 166 -6.78 -2.39 14.80
C PRO A 166 -6.80 -3.43 15.92
N ALA A 167 -7.91 -4.15 16.07
CA ALA A 167 -8.08 -5.14 17.15
C ALA A 167 -7.03 -6.27 17.16
N ALA A 168 -6.31 -6.44 16.05
CA ALA A 168 -5.20 -7.37 15.93
C ALA A 168 -3.94 -6.93 16.71
N PHE A 169 -3.88 -5.70 17.22
CA PHE A 169 -2.71 -5.14 17.89
C PHE A 169 -2.99 -4.69 19.33
N ARG A 170 -1.93 -4.69 20.13
CA ARG A 170 -1.90 -4.13 21.49
C ARG A 170 -0.54 -3.50 21.76
N ILE A 171 -0.47 -2.68 22.80
CA ILE A 171 0.79 -2.16 23.34
C ILE A 171 1.30 -3.09 24.45
N ARG A 172 2.62 -3.23 24.54
CA ARG A 172 3.31 -3.98 25.60
C ARG A 172 4.47 -3.16 26.13
N GLU A 173 4.62 -3.15 27.45
CA GLU A 173 5.77 -2.54 28.12
C GLU A 173 7.03 -3.41 27.94
N LEU A 174 8.14 -2.76 27.68
CA LEU A 174 9.45 -3.40 27.52
C LEU A 174 10.09 -3.67 28.88
N THR A 175 10.74 -4.82 29.00
CA THR A 175 11.64 -5.11 30.13
C THR A 175 12.94 -4.31 30.00
N GLU A 176 13.64 -4.04 31.10
CA GLU A 176 14.93 -3.30 31.08
C GLU A 176 15.92 -3.85 30.04
N ALA A 177 15.97 -5.18 29.87
CA ALA A 177 16.84 -5.83 28.89
C ALA A 177 16.42 -5.60 27.42
N GLU A 178 15.14 -5.32 27.15
CA GLU A 178 14.64 -5.04 25.80
C GLU A 178 14.80 -3.57 25.41
N TRP A 179 15.03 -2.66 26.38
CA TRP A 179 15.15 -1.22 26.12
C TRP A 179 16.39 -0.85 25.29
N GLU A 180 17.48 -1.61 25.40
CA GLU A 180 18.74 -1.28 24.71
C GLU A 180 18.65 -1.45 23.18
N ASP A 181 17.65 -2.21 22.69
CA ASP A 181 17.51 -2.60 21.28
C ASP A 181 16.42 -1.80 20.51
N THR A 182 15.80 -0.79 21.12
CA THR A 182 14.72 -0.01 20.47
C THR A 182 15.20 1.23 19.74
N LEU A 183 14.52 1.55 18.63
CA LEU A 183 14.77 2.79 17.87
C LEU A 183 14.19 4.04 18.53
N PHE A 184 13.16 3.87 19.37
CA PHE A 184 12.51 4.97 20.07
C PHE A 184 12.77 4.86 21.57
N GLU A 185 12.95 6.01 22.21
CA GLU A 185 13.01 6.17 23.66
C GLU A 185 11.59 6.07 24.25
N SER A 186 10.90 4.98 23.96
CA SER A 186 9.61 4.64 24.55
C SER A 186 9.76 3.29 25.23
N GLY A 187 9.27 3.18 26.46
CA GLY A 187 9.22 1.90 27.17
C GLY A 187 8.20 0.91 26.60
N TYR A 188 7.80 1.07 25.33
CA TYR A 188 6.67 0.35 24.75
C TYR A 188 6.91 -0.08 23.30
N VAL A 189 6.39 -1.25 23.00
CA VAL A 189 6.25 -1.79 21.64
C VAL A 189 4.79 -1.98 21.29
N ILE A 190 4.50 -1.96 20.00
CA ILE A 190 3.24 -2.48 19.46
C ILE A 190 3.47 -3.91 19.01
N GLU A 191 2.57 -4.81 19.39
CA GLU A 191 2.63 -6.22 18.99
C GLU A 191 1.28 -6.74 18.54
N THR A 192 1.29 -7.84 17.77
CA THR A 192 0.06 -8.54 17.44
C THR A 192 -0.47 -9.35 18.62
N VAL A 193 -1.78 -9.33 18.82
CA VAL A 193 -2.48 -10.18 19.80
C VAL A 193 -2.38 -11.65 19.39
N GLY A 194 -2.53 -11.92 18.08
CA GLY A 194 -2.39 -13.26 17.52
C GLY A 194 -0.94 -13.69 17.33
N THR A 195 -0.70 -14.99 17.36
CA THR A 195 0.57 -15.64 17.05
C THR A 195 0.46 -16.53 15.82
N PHE A 196 1.58 -17.05 15.35
CA PHE A 196 1.63 -18.12 14.37
C PHE A 196 2.63 -19.21 14.78
N PRO A 197 2.43 -20.47 14.33
CA PRO A 197 3.37 -21.54 14.59
C PRO A 197 4.76 -21.23 14.01
N TRP A 198 5.78 -21.37 14.83
CA TRP A 198 7.18 -21.21 14.43
C TRP A 198 8.06 -22.12 15.26
N SER A 199 8.69 -23.10 14.62
CA SER A 199 9.52 -24.11 15.28
C SER A 199 10.75 -23.50 15.99
N GLY A 200 11.27 -22.38 15.48
CA GLY A 200 12.53 -21.80 15.93
C GLY A 200 13.76 -22.61 15.50
N ALA A 201 13.61 -23.56 14.57
CA ALA A 201 14.74 -24.30 14.02
C ALA A 201 15.71 -23.36 13.29
N ARG A 202 17.02 -23.66 13.36
CA ARG A 202 18.07 -22.88 12.67
C ARG A 202 17.81 -22.70 11.18
N ARG A 203 17.19 -23.70 10.56
CA ARG A 203 16.66 -23.62 9.19
C ARG A 203 15.14 -23.75 9.27
N PRO A 204 14.38 -22.72 8.89
CA PRO A 204 12.92 -22.80 8.88
C PRO A 204 12.44 -23.93 7.97
N SER A 205 11.44 -24.68 8.43
CA SER A 205 10.77 -25.69 7.62
C SER A 205 9.81 -25.05 6.60
N ASN A 206 9.34 -25.83 5.63
CA ASN A 206 8.29 -25.37 4.72
C ASN A 206 7.00 -24.99 5.46
N ALA A 207 6.68 -25.67 6.57
CA ALA A 207 5.52 -25.36 7.40
C ALA A 207 5.69 -24.03 8.16
N ASP A 208 6.91 -23.76 8.64
CA ASP A 208 7.26 -22.48 9.27
C ASP A 208 7.09 -21.33 8.27
N MET A 209 7.64 -21.48 7.07
CA MET A 209 7.53 -20.48 6.01
C MET A 209 6.08 -20.27 5.55
N ALA A 210 5.29 -21.34 5.42
CA ALA A 210 3.87 -21.24 5.07
C ALA A 210 3.07 -20.47 6.13
N SER A 211 3.33 -20.75 7.42
CA SER A 211 2.70 -20.08 8.56
C SER A 211 3.07 -18.59 8.61
N LEU A 212 4.36 -18.28 8.43
CA LEU A 212 4.85 -16.90 8.35
C LEU A 212 4.20 -16.15 7.18
N CYS A 213 4.20 -16.72 5.97
CA CYS A 213 3.61 -16.08 4.79
C CYS A 213 2.12 -15.82 4.96
N ALA A 214 1.36 -16.77 5.51
CA ALA A 214 -0.07 -16.60 5.77
C ALA A 214 -0.33 -15.51 6.82
N PHE A 215 0.49 -15.46 7.88
CA PHE A 215 0.42 -14.43 8.90
C PHE A 215 0.76 -13.04 8.34
N HIS A 216 1.91 -12.92 7.66
CA HIS A 216 2.40 -11.69 7.06
C HIS A 216 1.43 -11.13 6.02
N ARG A 217 0.80 -11.98 5.20
CA ARG A 217 -0.20 -11.54 4.21
C ARG A 217 -1.34 -10.73 4.83
N ARG A 218 -1.84 -11.14 6.00
CA ARG A 218 -2.89 -10.41 6.73
C ARG A 218 -2.35 -9.11 7.32
N LEU A 219 -1.14 -9.19 7.90
CA LEU A 219 -0.48 -8.06 8.53
C LEU A 219 -0.25 -6.88 7.57
N ARG A 220 0.08 -7.16 6.30
CA ARG A 220 0.32 -6.14 5.25
C ARG A 220 -0.89 -5.26 4.90
N LEU A 221 -2.09 -5.57 5.38
CA LEU A 221 -3.25 -4.68 5.27
C LEU A 221 -3.22 -3.57 6.34
N ASP A 222 -2.57 -3.86 7.46
CA ASP A 222 -2.49 -2.96 8.61
C ASP A 222 -1.13 -2.24 8.67
N ILE A 223 -0.05 -2.93 8.32
CA ILE A 223 1.31 -2.43 8.32
C ILE A 223 1.73 -2.08 6.90
N ASN A 224 2.04 -0.80 6.68
CA ASN A 224 2.36 -0.23 5.38
C ASN A 224 3.74 0.42 5.46
N TYR A 225 4.57 0.23 4.45
CA TYR A 225 5.82 0.96 4.35
C TYR A 225 5.70 2.08 3.31
N ILE A 226 6.55 3.08 3.46
CA ILE A 226 6.79 4.14 2.48
C ILE A 226 8.22 3.96 1.99
N SER A 227 8.37 3.77 0.68
CA SER A 227 9.65 3.65 -0.01
C SER A 227 10.46 4.95 0.14
N GLY A 228 11.78 4.82 0.27
CA GLY A 228 12.69 5.95 0.47
C GLY A 228 14.11 5.46 0.75
N ALA A 229 15.02 6.38 1.09
CA ALA A 229 16.40 6.00 1.45
C ALA A 229 16.48 5.06 2.66
N ARG A 230 15.49 5.15 3.56
CA ARG A 230 15.18 4.14 4.58
C ARG A 230 13.67 3.90 4.55
N PRO A 231 13.20 2.65 4.56
CA PRO A 231 11.77 2.38 4.57
C PRO A 231 11.16 2.88 5.89
N ASN A 232 10.18 3.78 5.79
CA ASN A 232 9.41 4.22 6.94
C ASN A 232 8.17 3.34 7.09
N TRP A 233 7.90 2.86 8.29
CA TRP A 233 6.80 1.93 8.54
C TRP A 233 5.66 2.62 9.28
N TYR A 234 4.44 2.24 8.94
CA TYR A 234 3.22 2.84 9.48
C TYR A 234 2.17 1.79 9.81
N LEU A 235 1.51 1.97 10.96
CA LEU A 235 0.28 1.26 11.30
C LEU A 235 -0.93 2.06 10.81
N LYS A 236 -1.83 1.40 10.08
CA LYS A 236 -3.12 1.91 9.62
C LYS A 236 -4.20 1.74 10.68
N ARG A 237 -4.57 2.83 11.32
CA ARG A 237 -5.52 2.93 12.44
C ARG A 237 -6.98 2.73 11.99
N THR A 238 -7.83 2.51 12.99
CA THR A 238 -9.29 2.55 12.88
C THR A 238 -9.78 3.85 13.51
N LEU A 239 -10.16 4.82 12.67
CA LEU A 239 -10.66 6.11 13.11
C LEU A 239 -12.18 6.20 12.93
N ALA A 240 -12.85 6.84 13.89
CA ALA A 240 -14.27 7.16 13.75
C ALA A 240 -14.49 8.04 12.52
N ASN A 241 -15.56 7.77 11.77
CA ASN A 241 -15.96 8.50 10.56
C ASN A 241 -14.91 8.49 9.43
N THR A 242 -13.98 7.53 9.43
CA THR A 242 -13.05 7.34 8.31
C THR A 242 -13.15 5.90 7.81
N SER A 243 -13.41 5.72 6.52
CA SER A 243 -13.49 4.39 5.91
C SER A 243 -12.11 3.73 5.87
N ARG A 244 -12.00 2.53 6.45
CA ARG A 244 -10.77 1.73 6.47
C ARG A 244 -10.90 0.57 5.48
N ILE A 245 -10.34 0.77 4.29
CA ILE A 245 -10.36 -0.20 3.19
C ILE A 245 -9.36 -1.32 3.48
N GLN A 246 -9.82 -2.57 3.43
CA GLN A 246 -9.10 -3.83 3.63
C GLN A 246 -8.58 -4.40 2.30
N ARG A 247 -7.89 -3.55 1.53
CA ARG A 247 -7.20 -3.94 0.29
C ARG A 247 -5.72 -3.63 0.38
N ASN A 248 -4.91 -4.38 -0.37
CA ASN A 248 -3.47 -4.18 -0.45
C ASN A 248 -3.16 -2.81 -1.07
N ASN A 249 -2.03 -2.21 -0.66
CA ASN A 249 -1.63 -0.89 -1.13
C ASN A 249 -1.47 -0.84 -2.67
N LEU A 250 -0.87 -1.85 -3.30
CA LEU A 250 -0.78 -1.96 -4.76
C LEU A 250 -2.16 -1.96 -5.44
N THR A 251 -3.14 -2.65 -4.86
CA THR A 251 -4.52 -2.64 -5.36
C THR A 251 -5.11 -1.22 -5.31
N LEU A 252 -4.94 -0.52 -4.20
CA LEU A 252 -5.45 0.84 -4.03
C LEU A 252 -4.77 1.85 -4.96
N MET A 253 -3.45 1.76 -5.12
CA MET A 253 -2.69 2.60 -6.03
C MET A 253 -3.07 2.38 -7.49
N PHE A 254 -3.24 1.12 -7.90
CA PHE A 254 -3.73 0.78 -9.23
C PHE A 254 -5.09 1.42 -9.49
N MET A 255 -6.03 1.28 -8.54
CA MET A 255 -7.37 1.84 -8.63
C MET A 255 -7.33 3.37 -8.74
N ALA A 256 -6.61 4.04 -7.83
CA ALA A 256 -6.50 5.49 -7.81
C ALA A 256 -5.87 6.02 -9.11
N MET A 257 -4.74 5.45 -9.54
CA MET A 257 -4.05 5.91 -10.76
C MET A 257 -4.89 5.66 -12.01
N HIS A 258 -5.61 4.53 -12.08
CA HIS A 258 -6.61 4.30 -13.13
C HIS A 258 -7.61 5.45 -13.18
N ARG A 259 -8.23 5.82 -12.06
CA ARG A 259 -9.25 6.88 -12.08
C ARG A 259 -8.68 8.24 -12.43
N VAL A 260 -7.53 8.61 -11.87
CA VAL A 260 -6.88 9.88 -12.22
C VAL A 260 -6.50 9.91 -13.70
N SER A 261 -6.05 8.79 -14.28
CA SER A 261 -5.76 8.68 -15.71
C SER A 261 -6.99 8.88 -16.61
N GLU A 262 -8.15 8.35 -16.22
CA GLU A 262 -9.39 8.56 -16.96
C GLU A 262 -9.83 10.02 -16.91
N ILE A 263 -9.71 10.67 -15.75
CA ILE A 263 -10.07 12.09 -15.61
C ILE A 263 -9.11 12.95 -16.45
N ALA A 264 -7.80 12.68 -16.41
CA ALA A 264 -6.82 13.37 -17.23
C ALA A 264 -7.11 13.25 -18.73
N ARG A 265 -7.52 12.06 -19.20
CA ARG A 265 -7.77 11.79 -20.61
C ARG A 265 -9.12 12.29 -21.10
N TYR A 266 -10.18 12.04 -20.34
CA TYR A 266 -11.57 12.25 -20.80
C TYR A 266 -12.20 13.51 -20.23
N LYS A 267 -11.67 14.05 -19.13
CA LYS A 267 -12.20 15.24 -18.45
C LYS A 267 -11.09 16.24 -18.04
N PRO A 268 -10.18 16.63 -18.95
CA PRO A 268 -9.02 17.47 -18.60
C PRO A 268 -9.41 18.84 -18.00
N VAL A 269 -10.56 19.40 -18.41
CA VAL A 269 -11.08 20.65 -17.83
C VAL A 269 -11.53 20.46 -16.38
N GLU A 270 -12.12 19.31 -16.04
CA GLU A 270 -12.48 19.00 -14.65
C GLU A 270 -11.23 18.73 -13.82
N LEU A 271 -10.22 18.04 -14.36
CA LEU A 271 -8.94 17.85 -13.69
C LEU A 271 -8.29 19.19 -13.31
N ASN A 272 -8.20 20.13 -14.25
CA ASN A 272 -7.66 21.46 -13.99
C ASN A 272 -8.44 22.20 -12.91
N ARG A 273 -9.76 22.03 -12.82
CA ARG A 273 -10.56 22.61 -11.72
C ARG A 273 -10.23 21.98 -10.37
N VAL A 274 -9.96 20.68 -10.32
CA VAL A 274 -9.50 20.01 -9.09
C VAL A 274 -8.10 20.52 -8.69
N LEU A 275 -7.19 20.64 -9.65
CA LEU A 275 -5.81 21.11 -9.45
C LEU A 275 -5.72 22.62 -9.12
N ALA A 276 -6.70 23.42 -9.54
CA ALA A 276 -6.84 24.82 -9.12
C ALA A 276 -7.53 24.96 -7.73
N GLY A 277 -8.06 23.86 -7.17
CA GLY A 277 -8.80 23.86 -5.92
C GLY A 277 -7.94 23.68 -4.67
N SER A 278 -8.58 23.74 -3.49
CA SER A 278 -7.90 23.62 -2.18
C SER A 278 -7.30 22.24 -1.88
N LYS A 279 -7.61 21.22 -2.69
CA LYS A 279 -7.16 19.82 -2.52
C LYS A 279 -6.12 19.41 -3.56
N ASN A 280 -5.53 20.36 -4.27
CA ASN A 280 -4.60 20.10 -5.37
C ASN A 280 -3.34 19.38 -4.90
N TRP A 281 -2.80 19.77 -3.75
CA TRP A 281 -1.62 19.21 -3.11
C TRP A 281 -1.71 17.69 -2.98
N LEU A 282 -2.89 17.16 -2.62
CA LEU A 282 -3.11 15.72 -2.54
C LEU A 282 -2.90 15.00 -3.87
N ILE A 283 -3.33 15.59 -4.99
CA ILE A 283 -3.16 14.99 -6.32
C ILE A 283 -1.73 15.12 -6.81
N TYR A 284 -1.09 16.27 -6.58
CA TYR A 284 0.33 16.45 -6.88
C TYR A 284 1.17 15.41 -6.13
N GLU A 285 0.98 15.30 -4.81
CA GLU A 285 1.71 14.35 -3.98
C GLU A 285 1.41 12.90 -4.38
N PHE A 286 0.14 12.57 -4.65
CA PHE A 286 -0.22 11.22 -5.10
C PHE A 286 0.47 10.84 -6.40
N VAL A 287 0.40 11.70 -7.43
CA VAL A 287 0.98 11.37 -8.75
C VAL A 287 2.49 11.24 -8.66
N GLU A 288 3.15 12.10 -7.90
CA GLU A 288 4.61 12.07 -7.74
C GLU A 288 5.07 10.88 -6.91
N ALA A 289 4.53 10.68 -5.71
CA ALA A 289 4.99 9.63 -4.82
C ALA A 289 4.56 8.23 -5.27
N ALA A 290 3.37 8.08 -5.87
CA ALA A 290 2.87 6.78 -6.30
C ALA A 290 3.76 6.14 -7.37
N ARG A 291 4.40 6.94 -8.23
CA ARG A 291 5.30 6.49 -9.28
C ARG A 291 6.35 5.51 -8.74
N ASN A 292 7.14 5.97 -7.77
CA ASN A 292 8.25 5.18 -7.22
C ASN A 292 7.72 4.11 -6.27
N GLN A 293 6.74 4.46 -5.43
CA GLN A 293 6.16 3.54 -4.47
C GLN A 293 5.59 2.28 -5.13
N PHE A 294 4.87 2.42 -6.25
CA PHE A 294 4.23 1.29 -6.92
C PHE A 294 5.26 0.33 -7.51
N ILE A 295 6.28 0.90 -8.15
CA ILE A 295 7.35 0.13 -8.80
C ILE A 295 8.19 -0.60 -7.76
N ASP A 296 8.51 0.03 -6.64
CA ASP A 296 9.24 -0.59 -5.53
C ASP A 296 8.46 -1.78 -4.95
N GLU A 297 7.20 -1.57 -4.57
CA GLU A 297 6.35 -2.63 -4.00
C GLU A 297 6.14 -3.79 -4.98
N ILE A 298 5.80 -3.49 -6.24
CA ILE A 298 5.46 -4.55 -7.18
C ILE A 298 6.68 -5.34 -7.63
N ALA A 299 7.84 -4.69 -7.73
CA ALA A 299 9.08 -5.38 -8.04
C ALA A 299 9.51 -6.29 -6.87
N ALA A 300 9.26 -5.87 -5.62
CA ALA A 300 9.49 -6.73 -4.47
C ALA A 300 8.57 -7.96 -4.49
N GLU A 301 7.30 -7.80 -4.86
CA GLU A 301 6.39 -8.94 -5.05
C GLU A 301 6.84 -9.86 -6.19
N ILE A 302 7.28 -9.31 -7.32
CA ILE A 302 7.77 -10.09 -8.48
C ILE A 302 8.97 -10.95 -8.07
N THR A 303 9.97 -10.32 -7.45
CA THR A 303 11.29 -10.92 -7.21
C THR A 303 11.37 -11.71 -5.90
N GLY A 304 10.55 -11.36 -4.91
CA GLY A 304 10.66 -11.87 -3.54
C GLY A 304 11.78 -11.23 -2.72
N PHE A 305 12.41 -10.15 -3.23
CA PHE A 305 13.46 -9.41 -2.54
C PHE A 305 13.00 -7.99 -2.24
N GLU A 306 13.48 -7.43 -1.14
CA GLU A 306 13.33 -5.99 -0.89
C GLU A 306 14.22 -5.23 -1.89
N ILE A 307 13.62 -4.28 -2.62
CA ILE A 307 14.31 -3.54 -3.69
C ILE A 307 14.70 -2.13 -3.24
N SER A 308 14.08 -1.62 -2.16
CA SER A 308 14.31 -0.26 -1.67
C SER A 308 15.80 0.06 -1.68
N PRO A 309 16.19 1.17 -2.31
CA PRO A 309 17.56 1.37 -2.74
C PRO A 309 18.47 1.33 -1.52
N ALA A 310 19.44 0.42 -1.57
CA ALA A 310 20.66 0.53 -0.80
C ALA A 310 21.40 1.80 -1.23
N ALA A 311 20.90 2.97 -0.84
CA ALA A 311 21.74 4.15 -0.67
C ALA A 311 22.57 3.90 0.60
N VAL A 312 23.64 3.12 0.41
CA VAL A 312 24.82 3.11 1.27
C VAL A 312 24.56 2.62 2.71
N ARG A 313 24.73 1.30 2.94
CA ARG A 313 25.28 0.83 4.22
C ARG A 313 26.70 1.40 4.34
N GLN A 314 26.85 2.63 4.83
CA GLN A 314 28.09 3.11 5.39
C GLN A 314 28.09 2.73 6.87
N GLY A 315 28.81 1.64 7.18
CA GLY A 315 29.15 1.20 8.54
C GLY A 315 27.97 0.62 9.34
N MET A 316 28.11 -0.45 10.12
CA MET A 316 29.26 -1.29 10.45
C MET A 316 28.73 -2.72 10.68
N PHE A 317 29.68 -3.66 10.74
CA PHE A 317 29.51 -5.06 11.09
C PHE A 317 28.84 -5.26 12.45
#